data_AF-A0A0K1P637-F1
#
_entry.id   AF-A0A0K1P637-F1
#
_cell.length_a   1.000
_cell.length_b   1.000
_cell.length_c   1.000
_cell.angle_alpha   90.00
_cell.angle_beta   90.00
_cell.angle_gamma   90.00
#
_symmetry.space_group_name_H-M   'P 1'
#
loop_
_entity.id
_entity.type
_entity.pdbx_description
1 polymer ?
#
loop_
_entity_poly.entity_id
_entity_poly.type
_entity_poly.pdbx_seq_one_letter_code
_entity_poly.pdbx_strand_id
1 'polypeptide(L)'
;MKINKNLEFSIKFILLISMILFLIFDFLLQMYDPKINMYGIPIYDRIDIYFAYFTTQSNYIVVGYLFIAILYKQIYNKNLSLGVELAITVYITLTMVVFWIGIFSLQGDDDKTNIPNWISTVVLHLIIPLIMIGYFIISCGNFYISFKKHLKFTYVAITCYPLMYLLFILIRGNYRFKQYSPSFFNDIYSNKDHWIWNYFWTSSNGVIDSNVKYDSQMWYPYWFLNLNSYELKTGDKIWSTNMNHPYWVTVTLFVIAVFCVASLVTGLQFLYLKINNDKYYSWHDVNDNLLTIEEYKKRKLRIKLIRKENIRILKEMILLNNTKMLMFKKHIKKLPSDAKIETLNYYNKLLDAEKYLFYSYRKKVKLDKQNYKKYIKHLLQNVSFKDRLFVKDNLREAERFKKLIKKGIIISRSQYVD
;
A
#
# COMPACT_ATOMS: atom_id res chain seq x y z
N MET A 1 19.50 -0.51 -20.56
CA MET A 1 20.04 -1.66 -21.30
C MET A 1 18.89 -2.43 -21.91
N LYS A 2 18.89 -2.69 -23.22
CA LYS A 2 17.98 -3.68 -23.81
C LYS A 2 18.55 -5.04 -23.46
N ILE A 3 18.09 -5.63 -22.36
CA ILE A 3 18.40 -7.03 -22.04
C ILE A 3 17.78 -7.88 -23.15
N ASN A 4 18.47 -8.93 -23.60
CA ASN A 4 17.90 -9.89 -24.55
C ASN A 4 16.57 -10.41 -24.00
N LYS A 5 15.48 -10.36 -24.78
CA LYS A 5 14.15 -10.78 -24.34
C LYS A 5 14.16 -12.22 -23.80
N ASN A 6 14.97 -13.09 -24.40
CA ASN A 6 15.11 -14.48 -23.95
C ASN A 6 15.79 -14.56 -22.58
N LEU A 7 16.83 -13.74 -22.34
CA LEU A 7 17.49 -13.66 -21.04
C LEU A 7 16.54 -13.10 -19.97
N GLU A 8 15.78 -12.05 -20.29
CA GLU A 8 14.77 -11.47 -19.38
C GLU A 8 13.72 -12.52 -18.99
N PHE A 9 13.24 -13.30 -19.96
CA PHE A 9 12.30 -14.39 -19.71
C PHE A 9 12.93 -15.48 -18.83
N SER A 10 14.12 -15.98 -19.18
CA SER A 10 14.79 -17.04 -18.41
C SER A 10 15.06 -16.64 -16.97
N ILE A 11 15.50 -15.41 -16.71
CA ILE A 11 15.72 -14.91 -15.35
C ILE A 11 14.41 -14.92 -14.55
N LYS A 12 13.32 -14.41 -15.14
CA LYS A 12 12.01 -14.40 -14.47
C LYS A 12 11.48 -15.81 -14.21
N PHE A 13 11.72 -16.73 -15.13
CA PHE A 13 11.28 -18.11 -15.02
C PHE A 13 12.06 -18.88 -13.96
N ILE A 14 13.39 -18.72 -13.90
CA ILE A 14 14.23 -19.29 -12.84
C ILE A 14 13.77 -18.77 -11.48
N LEU A 15 13.61 -17.44 -11.35
CA LEU A 15 13.14 -16.83 -10.11
C LEU A 15 11.77 -17.38 -9.68
N LEU A 16 10.85 -17.58 -10.63
CA LEU A 16 9.54 -18.16 -10.37
C LEU A 16 9.64 -19.61 -9.88
N ILE A 17 10.47 -20.44 -10.52
CA ILE A 17 10.72 -21.82 -10.08
C ILE A 17 11.30 -21.81 -8.66
N SER A 18 12.28 -20.95 -8.38
CA SER A 18 12.85 -20.82 -7.04
C SER A 18 11.80 -20.44 -6.00
N MET A 19 10.87 -19.54 -6.32
CA MET A 19 9.77 -19.18 -5.42
C MET A 19 8.82 -20.36 -5.18
N ILE A 20 8.46 -21.11 -6.23
CA ILE A 20 7.59 -22.30 -6.11
C ILE A 20 8.24 -23.35 -5.22
N LEU A 21 9.50 -23.68 -5.49
CA LEU A 21 10.27 -24.64 -4.69
C LEU A 21 10.40 -24.17 -3.25
N PHE A 22 10.60 -22.87 -3.03
CA PHE A 22 10.65 -22.30 -1.69
C PHE A 22 9.30 -22.40 -0.96
N LEU A 23 8.16 -22.15 -1.62
CA LEU A 23 6.85 -22.31 -0.98
C LEU A 23 6.54 -23.77 -0.64
N ILE A 24 6.95 -24.71 -1.49
CA ILE A 24 6.85 -26.15 -1.20
C ILE A 24 7.74 -26.49 0.01
N PHE A 25 8.98 -26.01 0.02
CA PHE A 25 9.90 -26.21 1.14
C PHE A 25 9.34 -25.62 2.44
N ASP A 26 8.83 -24.39 2.42
CA ASP A 26 8.23 -23.74 3.58
C ASP A 26 7.00 -24.52 4.08
N PHE A 27 6.12 -24.97 3.18
CA PHE A 27 5.00 -25.82 3.55
C PHE A 27 5.47 -27.10 4.25
N LEU A 28 6.45 -27.80 3.69
CA LEU A 28 7.02 -29.00 4.31
C LEU A 28 7.69 -28.68 5.66
N LEU A 29 8.41 -27.55 5.75
CA LEU A 29 9.01 -27.08 7.00
C LEU A 29 7.94 -26.88 8.08
N GLN A 30 6.84 -26.17 7.77
CA GLN A 30 5.74 -25.99 8.73
C GLN A 30 4.99 -27.28 9.06
N MET A 31 5.12 -28.34 8.26
CA MET A 31 4.49 -29.63 8.56
C MET A 31 5.38 -30.54 9.39
N TYR A 32 6.68 -30.54 9.16
CA TYR A 32 7.61 -31.50 9.77
C TYR A 32 8.53 -30.90 10.85
N ASP A 33 8.81 -29.61 10.78
CA ASP A 33 9.58 -28.86 11.79
C ASP A 33 8.98 -27.45 11.99
N PRO A 34 7.75 -27.36 12.51
CA PRO A 34 7.08 -26.08 12.70
C PRO A 34 7.72 -25.27 13.84
N LYS A 35 7.09 -24.15 14.18
CA LYS A 35 7.45 -23.43 15.42
C LYS A 35 7.24 -24.34 16.64
N ILE A 36 8.04 -24.14 17.68
CA ILE A 36 8.03 -24.99 18.88
C ILE A 36 6.61 -25.10 19.47
N ASN A 37 5.86 -23.99 19.55
CA ASN A 37 4.49 -23.97 20.08
C ASN A 37 3.47 -24.83 19.29
N MET A 38 3.86 -25.34 18.11
CA MET A 38 3.05 -26.23 17.26
C MET A 38 3.47 -27.71 17.34
N TYR A 39 4.53 -28.05 18.09
CA TYR A 39 5.04 -29.42 18.20
C TYR A 39 4.01 -30.39 18.81
N GLY A 40 3.16 -29.90 19.71
CA GLY A 40 2.10 -30.68 20.34
C GLY A 40 0.81 -30.80 19.52
N ILE A 41 0.74 -30.19 18.34
CA ILE A 41 -0.48 -30.11 17.52
C ILE A 41 -0.35 -31.10 16.35
N PRO A 42 -1.36 -31.92 16.02
CA PRO A 42 -1.27 -32.87 14.90
C PRO A 42 -1.17 -32.18 13.53
N ILE A 43 -0.67 -32.90 12.52
CA ILE A 43 -0.35 -32.35 11.19
C ILE A 43 -1.59 -31.71 10.52
N TYR A 44 -2.76 -32.34 10.63
CA TYR A 44 -3.99 -31.85 10.02
C TYR A 44 -4.40 -30.47 10.54
N ASP A 45 -4.23 -30.25 11.85
CA ASP A 45 -4.48 -28.95 12.47
C ASP A 45 -3.43 -27.92 12.08
N ARG A 46 -2.16 -28.33 11.94
CA ARG A 46 -1.10 -27.45 11.43
C ARG A 46 -1.36 -26.98 10.00
N ILE A 47 -1.85 -27.85 9.12
CA ILE A 47 -2.23 -27.47 7.74
C ILE A 47 -3.30 -26.37 7.75
N ASP A 48 -4.35 -26.57 8.55
CA ASP A 48 -5.44 -25.59 8.64
C ASP A 48 -4.96 -24.24 9.22
N ILE A 49 -4.10 -24.27 10.24
CA ILE A 49 -3.46 -23.06 10.80
C ILE A 49 -2.59 -22.37 9.74
N TYR A 50 -1.76 -23.13 9.01
CA TYR A 50 -0.85 -22.61 8.00
C TYR A 50 -1.59 -21.83 6.90
N PHE A 51 -2.67 -22.39 6.37
CA PHE A 51 -3.47 -21.73 5.33
C PHE A 51 -4.40 -20.64 5.87
N ALA A 52 -4.60 -20.54 7.18
CA ALA A 52 -5.36 -19.46 7.79
C ALA A 52 -4.59 -18.13 7.85
N TYR A 53 -3.27 -18.13 7.66
CA TYR A 53 -2.48 -16.90 7.62
C TYR A 53 -2.70 -16.11 6.31
N PHE A 54 -3.05 -14.82 6.44
CA PHE A 54 -3.14 -13.91 5.29
C PHE A 54 -1.82 -13.84 4.51
N THR A 55 -0.68 -13.87 5.20
CA THR A 55 0.64 -13.87 4.57
C THR A 55 0.83 -15.07 3.66
N THR A 56 0.53 -16.28 4.14
CA THR A 56 0.58 -17.51 3.35
C THR A 56 -0.28 -17.36 2.10
N GLN A 57 -1.57 -17.06 2.25
CA GLN A 57 -2.49 -16.89 1.11
C GLN A 57 -1.97 -15.87 0.09
N SER A 58 -1.45 -14.72 0.56
CA SER A 58 -0.93 -13.67 -0.31
C SER A 58 0.34 -14.10 -1.08
N ASN A 59 1.23 -14.88 -0.48
CA ASN A 59 2.43 -15.40 -1.14
C ASN A 59 2.09 -16.39 -2.26
N TYR A 60 1.15 -17.30 -2.01
CA TYR A 60 0.64 -18.22 -3.05
C TYR A 60 -0.04 -17.45 -4.19
N ILE A 61 -0.83 -16.41 -3.89
CA ILE A 61 -1.45 -15.54 -4.91
C ILE A 61 -0.38 -14.83 -5.74
N VAL A 62 0.70 -14.32 -5.13
CA VAL A 62 1.81 -13.69 -5.86
C VAL A 62 2.47 -14.66 -6.83
N VAL A 63 2.82 -15.86 -6.37
CA VAL A 63 3.47 -16.87 -7.22
C VAL A 63 2.54 -17.31 -8.36
N GLY A 64 1.27 -17.57 -8.06
CA GLY A 64 0.27 -17.90 -9.09
C GLY A 64 0.08 -16.77 -10.11
N TYR A 65 0.06 -15.52 -9.65
CA TYR A 65 -0.03 -14.37 -10.55
C TYR A 65 1.22 -14.21 -11.41
N LEU A 66 2.42 -14.30 -10.84
CA LEU A 66 3.67 -14.19 -11.62
C LEU A 66 3.76 -15.30 -12.66
N PHE A 67 3.36 -16.52 -12.32
CA PHE A 67 3.25 -17.64 -13.27
C PHE A 67 2.35 -17.28 -14.44
N ILE A 68 1.10 -16.85 -14.18
CA ILE A 68 0.16 -16.46 -15.23
C ILE A 68 0.70 -15.25 -16.02
N ALA A 69 1.27 -14.25 -15.36
CA ALA A 69 1.74 -13.02 -15.99
C ALA A 69 2.92 -13.27 -16.94
N ILE A 70 3.86 -14.13 -16.54
CA ILE A 70 5.03 -14.49 -17.36
C ILE A 70 4.59 -15.29 -18.58
N LEU A 71 3.74 -16.32 -18.41
CA LEU A 71 3.27 -17.15 -19.52
C LEU A 71 2.36 -16.36 -20.46
N TYR A 72 1.42 -15.57 -19.93
CA TYR A 72 0.52 -14.76 -20.74
C TYR A 72 1.29 -13.72 -21.59
N LYS A 73 2.34 -13.12 -21.01
CA LYS A 73 3.23 -12.23 -21.77
C LYS A 73 4.01 -12.98 -22.84
N GLN A 74 4.46 -14.20 -22.59
CA GLN A 74 5.20 -15.00 -23.57
C GLN A 74 4.31 -15.46 -24.74
N ILE A 75 3.10 -15.93 -24.45
CA ILE A 75 2.17 -16.49 -25.45
C ILE A 75 1.50 -15.37 -26.26
N TYR A 76 0.98 -14.35 -25.58
CA TYR A 76 0.13 -13.33 -26.21
C TYR A 76 0.82 -11.98 -26.42
N ASN A 77 2.07 -11.82 -25.96
CA ASN A 77 2.80 -10.54 -25.97
C ASN A 77 2.00 -9.38 -25.35
N LYS A 78 1.17 -9.70 -24.36
CA LYS A 78 0.28 -8.76 -23.64
C LYS A 78 0.54 -8.82 -22.14
N ASN A 79 0.37 -7.69 -21.47
CA ASN A 79 0.38 -7.64 -20.01
C ASN A 79 -1.02 -7.94 -19.46
N LEU A 80 -1.06 -8.45 -18.23
CA LEU A 80 -2.32 -8.64 -17.51
C LEU A 80 -2.96 -7.30 -17.11
N SER A 81 -4.20 -7.39 -16.62
CA SER A 81 -4.94 -6.22 -16.13
C SER A 81 -4.22 -5.54 -14.97
N LEU A 82 -3.97 -4.24 -15.11
CA LEU A 82 -3.38 -3.39 -14.06
C LEU A 82 -4.16 -3.46 -12.74
N GLY A 83 -5.48 -3.70 -12.78
CA GLY A 83 -6.29 -3.81 -11.57
C GLY A 83 -5.92 -5.02 -10.71
N VAL A 84 -5.64 -6.16 -11.33
CA VAL A 84 -5.23 -7.39 -10.63
C VAL A 84 -3.81 -7.25 -10.10
N GLU A 85 -2.90 -6.73 -10.94
CA GLU A 85 -1.52 -6.46 -10.55
C GLU A 85 -1.46 -5.52 -9.34
N LEU A 86 -2.22 -4.43 -9.38
CA LEU A 86 -2.34 -3.47 -8.29
C LEU A 86 -2.87 -4.12 -7.00
N ALA A 87 -3.90 -4.97 -7.10
CA ALA A 87 -4.47 -5.67 -5.95
C ALA A 87 -3.42 -6.51 -5.22
N ILE A 88 -2.70 -7.33 -5.97
CA ILE A 88 -1.70 -8.26 -5.45
C ILE A 88 -0.52 -7.51 -4.86
N THR A 89 -0.02 -6.46 -5.54
CA THR A 89 1.04 -5.61 -5.00
C THR A 89 0.62 -4.93 -3.70
N VAL A 90 -0.63 -4.46 -3.59
CA VAL A 90 -1.15 -3.88 -2.34
C VAL A 90 -1.19 -4.91 -1.22
N TYR A 91 -1.70 -6.12 -1.47
CA TYR A 91 -1.80 -7.15 -0.43
C TYR A 91 -0.44 -7.60 0.07
N ILE A 92 0.51 -7.86 -0.83
CA ILE A 92 1.84 -8.33 -0.42
C ILE A 92 2.67 -7.21 0.24
N THR A 93 2.40 -5.95 -0.11
CA THR A 93 3.02 -4.82 0.58
C THR A 93 2.41 -4.62 1.96
N LEU A 94 1.10 -4.81 2.10
CA LEU A 94 0.41 -4.81 3.38
C LEU A 94 1.02 -5.87 4.30
N THR A 95 1.22 -7.10 3.82
CA THR A 95 1.78 -8.19 4.64
C THR A 95 3.20 -7.88 5.09
N MET A 96 4.05 -7.38 4.19
CA MET A 96 5.41 -6.91 4.53
C MET A 96 5.38 -5.82 5.61
N VAL A 97 4.56 -4.77 5.43
CA VAL A 97 4.49 -3.65 6.37
C VAL A 97 3.95 -4.08 7.73
N VAL A 98 2.84 -4.83 7.76
CA VAL A 98 2.22 -5.29 9.01
C VAL A 98 3.14 -6.26 9.75
N PHE A 99 3.84 -7.14 9.04
CA PHE A 99 4.78 -8.06 9.66
C PHE A 99 5.96 -7.33 10.29
N TRP A 100 6.69 -6.54 9.52
CA TRP A 100 7.94 -5.91 9.98
C TRP A 100 7.73 -4.77 10.99
N ILE A 101 6.64 -4.00 10.86
CA ILE A 101 6.36 -2.89 11.78
C ILE A 101 5.54 -3.36 12.98
N GLY A 102 4.60 -4.29 12.78
CA GLY A 102 3.56 -4.59 13.75
C GLY A 102 3.67 -5.94 14.46
N ILE A 103 4.27 -6.98 13.86
CA ILE A 103 4.29 -8.33 14.44
C ILE A 103 5.69 -8.67 14.94
N PHE A 104 6.70 -8.50 14.08
CA PHE A 104 8.10 -8.83 14.38
C PHE A 104 8.65 -8.01 15.55
N SER A 105 8.24 -6.75 15.68
CA SER A 105 8.68 -5.84 16.76
C SER A 105 8.08 -6.13 18.14
N LEU A 106 7.01 -6.95 18.21
CA LEU A 106 6.25 -7.19 19.44
C LEU A 106 6.52 -8.57 20.06
N GLN A 107 7.08 -9.52 19.31
CA GLN A 107 7.40 -10.86 19.82
C GLN A 107 8.87 -10.89 20.25
N GLY A 108 9.13 -10.81 21.55
CA GLY A 108 10.44 -11.06 22.15
C GLY A 108 10.85 -12.55 22.12
N ASP A 109 10.55 -13.26 21.03
CA ASP A 109 10.80 -14.70 20.83
C ASP A 109 12.13 -14.98 20.09
N ASP A 110 13.04 -14.00 20.04
CA ASP A 110 14.32 -14.09 19.32
C ASP A 110 15.16 -15.31 19.76
N ASP A 111 15.06 -15.74 21.02
CA ASP A 111 15.85 -16.85 21.56
C ASP A 111 15.35 -18.26 21.14
N LYS A 112 14.26 -18.38 20.37
CA LYS A 112 13.64 -19.67 20.02
C LYS A 112 13.42 -19.92 18.54
N THR A 113 13.91 -19.03 17.67
CA THR A 113 13.66 -19.16 16.22
C THR A 113 14.77 -19.97 15.56
N ASN A 114 14.51 -21.24 15.22
CA ASN A 114 15.46 -22.07 14.45
C ASN A 114 15.87 -21.34 13.14
N ILE A 115 17.14 -21.47 12.74
CA ILE A 115 17.69 -20.84 11.52
C ILE A 115 16.80 -21.07 10.28
N PRO A 116 16.27 -22.28 10.01
CA PRO A 116 15.37 -22.51 8.87
C PRO A 116 14.09 -21.68 8.93
N ASN A 117 13.49 -21.54 10.12
CA ASN A 117 12.28 -20.74 10.33
C ASN A 117 12.56 -19.23 10.16
N TRP A 118 13.75 -18.77 10.55
CA TRP A 118 14.18 -17.39 10.30
C TRP A 118 14.38 -17.12 8.81
N ILE A 119 15.07 -18.01 8.09
CA ILE A 119 15.25 -17.91 6.64
C ILE A 119 13.87 -17.88 5.95
N SER A 120 12.97 -18.80 6.34
CA SER A 120 11.62 -18.81 5.76
C SER A 120 10.91 -17.48 5.99
N THR A 121 10.97 -16.97 7.22
CA THR A 121 10.37 -15.69 7.60
C THR A 121 10.86 -14.54 6.72
N VAL A 122 12.17 -14.42 6.52
CA VAL A 122 12.77 -13.38 5.67
C VAL A 122 12.31 -13.53 4.22
N VAL A 123 12.30 -14.75 3.67
CA VAL A 123 11.88 -14.95 2.28
C VAL A 123 10.40 -14.60 2.08
N LEU A 124 9.52 -15.10 2.96
CA LEU A 124 8.07 -14.90 2.89
C LEU A 124 7.62 -13.45 3.14
N HIS A 125 8.31 -12.73 4.03
CA HIS A 125 7.86 -11.41 4.49
C HIS A 125 8.72 -10.26 3.96
N LEU A 126 9.81 -10.53 3.23
CA LEU A 126 10.65 -9.50 2.64
C LEU A 126 10.97 -9.78 1.17
N ILE A 127 11.56 -10.94 0.85
CA ILE A 127 12.07 -11.20 -0.50
C ILE A 127 10.94 -11.32 -1.53
N ILE A 128 9.93 -12.17 -1.27
CA ILE A 128 8.76 -12.32 -2.16
C ILE A 128 8.01 -10.97 -2.36
N PRO A 129 7.68 -10.22 -1.29
CA PRO A 129 7.13 -8.87 -1.42
C PRO A 129 7.97 -7.94 -2.29
N LEU A 130 9.28 -7.87 -2.07
CA LEU A 130 10.18 -7.00 -2.84
C LEU A 130 10.22 -7.38 -4.32
N ILE A 131 10.20 -8.67 -4.64
CA ILE A 131 10.13 -9.17 -6.02
C ILE A 131 8.83 -8.69 -6.68
N MET A 132 7.67 -8.84 -6.01
CA MET A 132 6.39 -8.41 -6.58
C MET A 132 6.26 -6.89 -6.71
N ILE A 133 6.78 -6.12 -5.73
CA ILE A 133 6.84 -4.66 -5.80
C ILE A 133 7.76 -4.22 -6.95
N GLY A 134 8.94 -4.84 -7.07
CA GLY A 134 9.88 -4.60 -8.15
C GLY A 134 9.27 -4.92 -9.52
N TYR A 135 8.57 -6.06 -9.62
CA TYR A 135 7.79 -6.43 -10.80
C TYR A 135 6.80 -5.31 -11.15
N PHE A 136 5.92 -4.90 -10.23
CA PHE A 136 4.94 -3.84 -10.46
C PHE A 136 5.57 -2.53 -10.95
N ILE A 137 6.66 -2.08 -10.32
CA ILE A 137 7.36 -0.86 -10.72
C ILE A 137 7.85 -0.95 -12.17
N ILE A 138 8.28 -2.14 -12.62
CA ILE A 138 8.78 -2.38 -13.97
C ILE A 138 7.63 -2.53 -14.98
N SER A 139 6.55 -3.24 -14.65
CA SER A 139 5.41 -3.53 -15.55
C SER A 139 4.39 -2.40 -15.65
N CYS A 140 4.19 -1.60 -14.60
CA CYS A 140 3.19 -0.55 -14.58
C CYS A 140 3.49 0.60 -15.58
N GLY A 141 2.53 1.50 -15.75
CA GLY A 141 2.67 2.72 -16.53
C GLY A 141 2.24 2.62 -17.98
N ASN A 142 1.65 1.50 -18.41
CA ASN A 142 1.11 1.33 -19.77
C ASN A 142 -0.32 1.88 -19.90
N PHE A 143 -1.04 2.01 -18.78
CA PHE A 143 -2.44 2.46 -18.78
C PHE A 143 -2.65 3.54 -17.73
N TYR A 144 -3.39 4.58 -18.09
CA TYR A 144 -3.85 5.58 -17.15
C TYR A 144 -5.14 5.14 -16.45
N ILE A 145 -5.16 5.21 -15.12
CA ILE A 145 -6.38 5.03 -14.34
C ILE A 145 -6.61 6.28 -13.48
N SER A 146 -7.72 6.98 -13.71
CA SER A 146 -8.08 8.13 -12.89
C SER A 146 -8.54 7.69 -11.49
N PHE A 147 -8.27 8.52 -10.47
CA PHE A 147 -8.69 8.25 -9.10
C PHE A 147 -10.21 8.03 -8.97
N LYS A 148 -11.02 8.78 -9.73
CA LYS A 148 -12.48 8.62 -9.71
C LYS A 148 -12.93 7.30 -10.34
N LYS A 149 -12.23 6.82 -11.37
CA LYS A 149 -12.52 5.51 -11.99
C LYS A 149 -12.10 4.38 -11.04
N HIS A 150 -10.94 4.52 -10.40
CA HIS A 150 -10.44 3.59 -9.39
C HIS A 150 -11.43 3.42 -8.22
N LEU A 151 -11.92 4.53 -7.66
CA LEU A 151 -12.85 4.56 -6.52
C LEU A 151 -14.19 3.84 -6.76
N LYS A 152 -14.54 3.48 -8.00
CA LYS A 152 -15.76 2.72 -8.31
C LYS A 152 -15.58 1.23 -8.02
N PHE A 153 -15.25 0.45 -9.05
CA PHE A 153 -15.20 -1.00 -8.93
C PHE A 153 -13.85 -1.48 -8.39
N THR A 154 -12.74 -0.95 -8.90
CA THR A 154 -11.39 -1.45 -8.57
C THR A 154 -11.05 -1.25 -7.09
N TYR A 155 -11.34 -0.08 -6.53
CA TYR A 155 -11.13 0.19 -5.10
C TYR A 155 -11.92 -0.78 -4.22
N VAL A 156 -13.22 -0.94 -4.50
CA VAL A 156 -14.09 -1.83 -3.73
C VAL A 156 -13.62 -3.28 -3.87
N ALA A 157 -13.28 -3.73 -5.07
CA ALA A 157 -12.79 -5.08 -5.31
C ALA A 157 -11.48 -5.37 -4.55
N ILE A 158 -10.55 -4.42 -4.52
CA ILE A 158 -9.28 -4.58 -3.79
C ILE A 158 -9.54 -4.57 -2.26
N THR A 159 -10.42 -3.70 -1.78
CA THR A 159 -10.72 -3.64 -0.34
C THR A 159 -11.58 -4.83 0.13
N CYS A 160 -12.29 -5.49 -0.78
CA CYS A 160 -13.16 -6.63 -0.45
C CYS A 160 -12.36 -7.84 0.06
N TYR A 161 -11.19 -8.14 -0.48
CA TYR A 161 -10.44 -9.34 -0.09
C TYR A 161 -9.97 -9.31 1.38
N PRO A 162 -9.31 -8.26 1.90
CA PRO A 162 -9.00 -8.17 3.33
C PRO A 162 -10.23 -8.21 4.24
N LEU A 163 -11.36 -7.66 3.77
CA LEU A 163 -12.62 -7.72 4.52
C LEU A 163 -13.16 -9.15 4.58
N MET A 164 -13.18 -9.88 3.46
CA MET A 164 -13.60 -11.28 3.42
C MET A 164 -12.67 -12.17 4.24
N TYR A 165 -11.36 -11.90 4.21
CA TYR A 165 -10.40 -12.57 5.09
C TYR A 165 -10.71 -12.33 6.56
N LEU A 166 -11.01 -11.08 6.96
CA LEU A 166 -11.38 -10.75 8.33
C LEU A 166 -12.64 -11.51 8.77
N LEU A 167 -13.66 -11.57 7.90
CA LEU A 167 -14.87 -12.34 8.20
C LEU A 167 -14.57 -13.83 8.36
N PHE A 168 -13.83 -14.41 7.40
CA PHE A 168 -13.39 -15.79 7.45
C PHE A 168 -12.65 -16.12 8.75
N ILE A 169 -11.67 -15.29 9.13
CA ILE A 169 -10.82 -15.59 10.28
C ILE A 169 -11.54 -15.43 11.62
N LEU A 170 -12.50 -14.51 11.72
CA LEU A 170 -13.35 -14.37 12.90
C LEU A 170 -14.29 -15.57 13.06
N ILE A 171 -14.90 -16.04 11.97
CA ILE A 171 -15.76 -17.23 11.97
C ILE A 171 -14.94 -18.47 12.36
N ARG A 172 -13.81 -18.69 11.67
CA ARG A 172 -12.90 -19.81 11.95
C ARG A 172 -12.43 -19.80 13.39
N GLY A 173 -11.93 -18.66 13.86
CA GLY A 173 -11.36 -18.55 15.21
C GLY A 173 -12.41 -18.77 16.30
N ASN A 174 -13.65 -18.30 16.12
CA ASN A 174 -14.73 -18.59 17.05
C ASN A 174 -15.09 -20.09 17.09
N TYR A 175 -15.17 -20.75 15.93
CA TYR A 175 -15.43 -22.19 15.88
C TYR A 175 -14.32 -22.99 16.57
N ARG A 176 -13.06 -22.68 16.26
CA ARG A 176 -11.91 -23.33 16.87
C ARG A 176 -11.77 -23.04 18.36
N PHE A 177 -12.14 -21.84 18.82
CA PHE A 177 -12.16 -21.54 20.25
C PHE A 177 -13.16 -22.42 21.01
N LYS A 178 -14.32 -22.72 20.42
CA LYS A 178 -15.28 -23.65 21.02
C LYS A 178 -14.74 -25.08 21.07
N GLN A 179 -14.09 -25.52 19.99
CA GLN A 179 -13.52 -26.87 19.89
C GLN A 179 -12.32 -27.08 20.82
N TYR A 180 -11.38 -26.14 20.82
CA TYR A 180 -10.11 -26.19 21.55
C TYR A 180 -10.10 -25.21 22.72
N SER A 181 -11.21 -25.16 23.46
CA SER A 181 -11.47 -24.21 24.55
C SER A 181 -10.50 -24.38 25.73
N PRO A 182 -10.44 -23.40 26.67
CA PRO A 182 -9.65 -23.54 27.89
C PRO A 182 -9.99 -24.78 28.73
N SER A 183 -11.27 -25.20 28.75
CA SER A 183 -11.67 -26.42 29.45
C SER A 183 -11.10 -27.66 28.77
N PHE A 184 -11.16 -27.72 27.43
CA PHE A 184 -10.55 -28.80 26.66
C PHE A 184 -9.03 -28.85 26.86
N PHE A 185 -8.36 -27.70 26.83
CA PHE A 185 -6.93 -27.59 27.14
C PHE A 185 -6.61 -28.21 28.51
N ASN A 186 -7.33 -27.80 29.56
CA ASN A 186 -7.10 -28.30 30.89
C ASN A 186 -7.35 -29.81 30.99
N ASP A 187 -8.41 -30.32 30.36
CA ASP A 187 -8.77 -31.74 30.34
C ASP A 187 -7.66 -32.60 29.70
N ILE A 188 -7.27 -32.30 28.45
CA ILE A 188 -6.29 -33.12 27.73
C ILE A 188 -4.89 -33.07 28.35
N TYR A 189 -4.49 -31.94 28.94
CA TYR A 189 -3.14 -31.79 29.47
C TYR A 189 -3.03 -32.10 30.97
N SER A 190 -4.14 -32.24 31.69
CA SER A 190 -4.16 -32.73 33.07
C SER A 190 -4.34 -34.25 33.15
N ASN A 191 -4.88 -34.87 32.10
CA ASN A 191 -5.07 -36.31 32.01
C ASN A 191 -4.20 -36.91 30.89
N LYS A 192 -3.09 -37.54 31.27
CA LYS A 192 -2.17 -38.21 30.32
C LYS A 192 -2.82 -39.38 29.57
N ASP A 193 -3.85 -39.99 30.16
CA ASP A 193 -4.59 -41.11 29.59
C ASP A 193 -5.83 -40.63 28.80
N HIS A 194 -5.97 -39.32 28.56
CA HIS A 194 -7.08 -38.79 27.79
C HIS A 194 -7.09 -39.42 26.39
N TRP A 195 -8.26 -39.92 25.98
CA TRP A 195 -8.44 -40.71 24.77
C TRP A 195 -7.85 -40.05 23.51
N ILE A 196 -7.87 -38.71 23.44
CA ILE A 196 -7.30 -37.97 22.31
C ILE A 196 -5.83 -38.30 22.03
N TRP A 197 -5.02 -38.55 23.06
CA TRP A 197 -3.59 -38.87 22.92
C TRP A 197 -3.37 -40.25 22.29
N ASN A 198 -4.36 -41.14 22.39
CA ASN A 198 -4.30 -42.49 21.85
C ASN A 198 -4.87 -42.59 20.42
N TYR A 199 -5.77 -41.69 20.03
CA TYR A 199 -6.49 -41.78 18.75
C TYR A 199 -6.19 -40.66 17.76
N PHE A 200 -6.07 -39.41 18.24
CA PHE A 200 -5.99 -38.24 17.37
C PHE A 200 -4.68 -37.47 17.47
N TRP A 201 -4.16 -37.26 18.68
CA TRP A 201 -2.95 -36.48 18.95
C TRP A 201 -1.77 -37.43 19.20
N THR A 202 -1.54 -38.32 18.24
CA THR A 202 -0.51 -39.35 18.27
C THR A 202 0.72 -38.92 17.46
N SER A 203 1.86 -39.57 17.69
CA SER A 203 3.05 -39.42 16.83
C SER A 203 2.78 -39.83 15.38
N SER A 204 1.92 -40.84 15.16
CA SER A 204 1.48 -41.24 13.81
C SER A 204 0.69 -40.16 13.07
N ASN A 205 0.00 -39.29 13.80
CA ASN A 205 -0.70 -38.13 13.26
C ASN A 205 0.19 -36.86 13.23
N GLY A 206 1.49 -37.01 13.46
CA GLY A 206 2.49 -35.96 13.33
C GLY A 206 2.68 -35.09 14.56
N VAL A 207 2.20 -35.49 15.74
CA VAL A 207 2.60 -34.84 17.01
C VAL A 207 4.08 -35.12 17.26
N ILE A 208 4.88 -34.08 17.39
CA ILE A 208 6.34 -34.16 17.56
C ILE A 208 6.69 -34.30 19.04
N ASP A 209 6.09 -33.45 19.88
CA ASP A 209 6.27 -33.49 21.34
C ASP A 209 4.95 -33.18 22.05
N SER A 210 4.36 -34.18 22.68
CA SER A 210 3.10 -34.08 23.42
C SER A 210 3.22 -33.24 24.70
N ASN A 211 4.43 -32.97 25.19
CA ASN A 211 4.65 -32.09 26.33
C ASN A 211 4.49 -30.62 25.98
N VAL A 212 4.60 -30.27 24.69
CA VAL A 212 4.41 -28.90 24.23
C VAL A 212 2.93 -28.58 24.14
N LYS A 213 2.54 -27.51 24.83
CA LYS A 213 1.14 -27.08 24.91
C LYS A 213 0.83 -26.06 23.83
N TYR A 214 -0.33 -26.20 23.19
CA TYR A 214 -0.78 -25.22 22.20
C TYR A 214 -1.12 -23.87 22.85
N ASP A 215 -1.10 -22.80 22.05
CA ASP A 215 -1.44 -21.44 22.48
C ASP A 215 -2.61 -20.87 21.65
N SER A 216 -2.81 -19.55 21.72
CA SER A 216 -3.88 -18.86 20.98
C SER A 216 -3.78 -18.99 19.45
N GLN A 217 -2.63 -19.37 18.89
CA GLN A 217 -2.47 -19.64 17.46
C GLN A 217 -3.30 -20.83 16.99
N MET A 218 -3.74 -21.69 17.92
CA MET A 218 -4.71 -22.75 17.63
C MET A 218 -6.02 -22.19 17.07
N TRP A 219 -6.41 -21.00 17.50
CA TRP A 219 -7.67 -20.35 17.11
C TRP A 219 -7.46 -19.24 16.09
N TYR A 220 -6.54 -18.31 16.37
CA TYR A 220 -6.33 -17.10 15.57
C TYR A 220 -4.87 -16.97 15.13
N PRO A 221 -4.61 -16.68 13.84
CA PRO A 221 -3.25 -16.55 13.33
C PRO A 221 -2.52 -15.32 13.89
N TYR A 222 -3.26 -14.30 14.31
CA TYR A 222 -2.71 -13.04 14.82
C TYR A 222 -3.30 -12.71 16.20
N TRP A 223 -2.44 -12.26 17.12
CA TRP A 223 -2.82 -11.98 18.50
C TRP A 223 -3.94 -10.93 18.64
N PHE A 224 -3.91 -9.89 17.80
CA PHE A 224 -4.90 -8.80 17.83
C PHE A 224 -6.29 -9.21 17.31
N LEU A 225 -6.42 -10.42 16.75
CA LEU A 225 -7.70 -11.00 16.35
C LEU A 225 -8.35 -11.81 17.48
N ASN A 226 -7.63 -12.08 18.56
CA ASN A 226 -8.14 -12.89 19.65
C ASN A 226 -9.06 -12.08 20.56
N LEU A 227 -10.35 -12.07 20.21
CA LEU A 227 -11.40 -11.37 20.95
C LEU A 227 -11.92 -12.16 22.17
N ASN A 228 -11.57 -13.43 22.31
CA ASN A 228 -12.07 -14.24 23.42
C ASN A 228 -11.19 -14.04 24.65
N SER A 229 -11.79 -13.79 25.82
CA SER A 229 -11.05 -13.88 27.08
C SER A 229 -10.74 -15.34 27.40
N TYR A 230 -9.48 -15.66 27.64
CA TYR A 230 -9.04 -17.03 27.84
C TYR A 230 -7.87 -17.11 28.83
N GLU A 231 -7.82 -18.24 29.54
CA GLU A 231 -6.73 -18.65 30.43
C GLU A 231 -6.46 -20.14 30.21
N LEU A 232 -5.38 -20.45 29.48
CA LEU A 232 -4.91 -21.83 29.28
C LEU A 232 -4.09 -22.24 30.49
N LYS A 233 -4.68 -23.04 31.38
CA LYS A 233 -4.05 -23.54 32.60
C LYS A 233 -4.13 -25.05 32.73
N THR A 234 -3.18 -25.63 33.45
CA THR A 234 -3.18 -27.03 33.88
C THR A 234 -2.90 -27.10 35.37
N GLY A 235 -3.88 -27.53 36.16
CA GLY A 235 -3.84 -27.33 37.61
C GLY A 235 -3.66 -25.83 37.92
N ASP A 236 -2.67 -25.49 38.75
CA ASP A 236 -2.40 -24.10 39.16
C ASP A 236 -1.48 -23.34 38.19
N LYS A 237 -0.91 -24.01 37.19
CA LYS A 237 0.06 -23.39 36.26
C LYS A 237 -0.64 -22.79 35.04
N ILE A 238 -0.52 -21.48 34.87
CA ILE A 238 -0.97 -20.74 33.69
C ILE A 238 0.10 -20.81 32.60
N TRP A 239 -0.28 -21.23 31.40
CA TRP A 239 0.61 -21.34 30.23
C TRP A 239 0.42 -20.20 29.24
N SER A 240 -0.81 -19.73 29.04
CA SER A 240 -1.11 -18.59 28.19
C SER A 240 -2.41 -17.94 28.64
N THR A 241 -2.46 -16.61 28.69
CA THR A 241 -3.67 -15.88 29.07
C THR A 241 -3.71 -14.53 28.38
N ASN A 242 -4.91 -14.07 28.04
CA ASN A 242 -5.15 -12.66 27.70
C ASN A 242 -6.06 -11.96 28.73
N MET A 243 -6.38 -12.63 29.85
CA MET A 243 -7.20 -12.05 30.91
C MET A 243 -6.51 -10.91 31.67
N ASN A 244 -5.21 -10.72 31.47
CA ASN A 244 -4.44 -9.62 32.05
C ASN A 244 -4.85 -8.25 31.49
N HIS A 245 -5.62 -8.22 30.39
CA HIS A 245 -6.14 -7.01 29.80
C HIS A 245 -7.66 -6.95 29.97
N PRO A 246 -8.22 -5.81 30.43
CA PRO A 246 -9.66 -5.60 30.41
C PRO A 246 -10.22 -5.83 29.00
N TYR A 247 -11.40 -6.45 28.89
CA TYR A 247 -12.02 -6.78 27.59
C TYR A 247 -12.13 -5.56 26.65
N TRP A 248 -12.43 -4.38 27.19
CA TRP A 248 -12.53 -3.15 26.41
C TRP A 248 -11.19 -2.76 25.74
N VAL A 249 -10.05 -3.10 26.35
CA VAL A 249 -8.71 -2.88 25.76
C VAL A 249 -8.53 -3.79 24.54
N THR A 250 -8.87 -5.09 24.66
CA THR A 250 -8.79 -6.06 23.56
C THR A 250 -9.65 -5.62 22.37
N VAL A 251 -10.90 -5.21 22.63
CA VAL A 251 -11.80 -4.68 21.60
C VAL A 251 -11.24 -3.40 20.97
N THR A 252 -10.68 -2.50 21.78
CA THR A 252 -10.08 -1.25 21.29
C THR A 252 -8.89 -1.53 20.38
N LEU A 253 -7.99 -2.43 20.77
CA LEU A 253 -6.84 -2.84 19.96
C LEU A 253 -7.27 -3.47 18.64
N PHE A 254 -8.29 -4.34 18.67
CA PHE A 254 -8.88 -4.91 17.46
C PHE A 254 -9.43 -3.84 16.52
N VAL A 255 -10.24 -2.91 17.04
CA VAL A 255 -10.82 -1.81 16.24
C VAL A 255 -9.73 -0.92 15.64
N ILE A 256 -8.72 -0.56 16.44
CA ILE A 256 -7.55 0.21 15.96
C ILE A 256 -6.82 -0.57 14.86
N ALA A 257 -6.58 -1.87 15.04
CA ALA A 257 -5.93 -2.70 14.02
C ALA A 257 -6.73 -2.73 12.71
N VAL A 258 -8.05 -2.85 12.77
CA VAL A 258 -8.93 -2.79 11.58
C VAL A 258 -8.81 -1.44 10.88
N PHE A 259 -8.85 -0.32 11.61
CA PHE A 259 -8.67 1.02 11.03
C PHE A 259 -7.29 1.22 10.43
N CYS A 260 -6.23 0.76 11.09
CA CYS A 260 -4.86 0.82 10.60
C CYS A 260 -4.69 0.03 9.30
N VAL A 261 -5.18 -1.21 9.26
CA VAL A 261 -5.14 -2.06 8.05
C VAL A 261 -5.95 -1.44 6.92
N ALA A 262 -7.17 -0.96 7.18
CA ALA A 262 -7.99 -0.30 6.16
C ALA A 262 -7.32 0.97 5.61
N SER A 263 -6.69 1.76 6.48
CA SER A 263 -5.94 2.97 6.10
C SER A 263 -4.71 2.62 5.27
N LEU A 264 -3.97 1.58 5.64
CA LEU A 264 -2.82 1.08 4.87
C LEU A 264 -3.25 0.57 3.50
N VAL A 265 -4.28 -0.28 3.42
CA VAL A 265 -4.81 -0.78 2.14
C VAL A 265 -5.20 0.38 1.22
N THR A 266 -5.93 1.36 1.75
CA THR A 266 -6.34 2.56 1.00
C THR A 266 -5.13 3.39 0.56
N GLY A 267 -4.20 3.67 1.48
CA GLY A 267 -3.01 4.45 1.21
C GLY A 267 -2.11 3.80 0.16
N LEU A 268 -1.87 2.49 0.27
CA LEU A 268 -1.08 1.71 -0.68
C LEU A 268 -1.73 1.68 -2.07
N GLN A 269 -3.05 1.48 -2.17
CA GLN A 269 -3.76 1.54 -3.45
C GLN A 269 -3.51 2.88 -4.17
N PHE A 270 -3.66 4.01 -3.45
CA PHE A 270 -3.43 5.33 -4.04
C PHE A 270 -1.96 5.63 -4.32
N LEU A 271 -1.05 5.11 -3.51
CA LEU A 271 0.40 5.21 -3.73
C LEU A 271 0.80 4.50 -5.03
N TYR A 272 0.44 3.23 -5.19
CA TYR A 272 0.79 2.45 -6.39
C TYR A 272 0.06 2.96 -7.63
N LEU A 273 -1.19 3.41 -7.51
CA LEU A 273 -1.90 4.08 -8.60
C LEU A 273 -1.21 5.40 -9.01
N LYS A 274 -0.68 6.16 -8.05
CA LYS A 274 0.11 7.37 -8.33
C LYS A 274 1.41 7.01 -9.05
N ILE A 275 2.15 5.99 -8.59
CA ILE A 275 3.38 5.50 -9.24
C ILE A 275 3.08 5.11 -10.69
N ASN A 276 2.05 4.31 -10.93
CA ASN A 276 1.60 3.93 -12.26
C ASN A 276 1.30 5.16 -13.13
N ASN A 277 0.48 6.09 -12.63
CA ASN A 277 0.07 7.26 -13.39
C ASN A 277 1.23 8.21 -13.68
N ASP A 278 2.16 8.42 -12.74
CA ASP A 278 3.33 9.26 -12.96
C ASP A 278 4.30 8.62 -13.97
N LYS A 279 4.45 7.29 -13.96
CA LYS A 279 5.19 6.56 -15.00
C LYS A 279 4.49 6.66 -16.35
N TYR A 280 3.18 6.45 -16.40
CA TYR A 280 2.37 6.63 -17.61
C TYR A 280 2.59 8.00 -18.22
N TYR A 281 2.42 9.07 -17.44
CA TYR A 281 2.63 10.44 -17.90
C TYR A 281 4.06 10.75 -18.31
N SER A 282 5.03 9.97 -17.84
CA SER A 282 6.43 10.14 -18.21
C SER A 282 6.72 9.56 -19.58
N TRP A 283 6.06 8.46 -19.95
CA TRP A 283 6.34 7.69 -21.15
C TRP A 283 5.29 7.83 -22.26
N HIS A 284 4.16 8.48 -22.00
CA HIS A 284 3.12 8.69 -22.98
C HIS A 284 2.98 10.17 -23.35
N ASP A 285 2.62 10.40 -24.61
CA ASP A 285 2.22 11.70 -25.12
C ASP A 285 0.74 12.02 -24.76
N VAL A 286 0.18 13.02 -25.44
CA VAL A 286 -1.21 13.46 -25.27
C VAL A 286 -2.20 12.45 -25.85
N ASN A 287 -1.82 11.77 -26.92
CA ASN A 287 -2.65 10.86 -27.71
C ASN A 287 -2.44 9.40 -27.30
N ASP A 288 -1.87 9.18 -26.11
CA ASP A 288 -1.59 7.87 -25.52
C ASP A 288 -0.55 7.04 -26.30
N ASN A 289 0.26 7.68 -27.15
CA ASN A 289 1.38 7.05 -27.83
C ASN A 289 2.59 6.98 -26.91
N LEU A 290 3.33 5.88 -27.01
CA LEU A 290 4.61 5.72 -26.34
C LEU A 290 5.67 6.66 -26.93
N LEU A 291 6.31 7.43 -26.07
CA LEU A 291 7.41 8.32 -26.43
C LEU A 291 8.66 7.51 -26.79
N THR A 292 9.38 8.00 -27.79
CA THR A 292 10.75 7.54 -28.03
C THR A 292 11.66 7.91 -26.87
N ILE A 293 12.76 7.17 -26.69
CA ILE A 293 13.74 7.44 -25.62
C ILE A 293 14.32 8.86 -25.76
N GLU A 294 14.48 9.35 -26.98
CA GLU A 294 14.99 10.69 -27.26
C GLU A 294 14.00 11.77 -26.84
N GLU A 295 12.72 11.64 -27.19
CA GLU A 295 11.66 12.56 -26.75
C GLU A 295 11.54 12.58 -25.23
N TYR A 296 11.58 11.40 -24.60
CA TYR A 296 11.60 11.28 -23.15
C TYR A 296 12.77 12.06 -22.52
N LYS A 297 13.99 11.88 -23.05
CA LYS A 297 15.18 12.60 -22.58
C LYS A 297 15.05 14.12 -22.79
N LYS A 298 14.62 14.57 -23.98
CA LYS A 298 14.38 16.00 -24.30
C LYS A 298 13.37 16.61 -23.33
N ARG A 299 12.28 15.90 -23.06
CA ARG A 299 11.24 16.33 -22.11
C ARG A 299 11.77 16.44 -20.68
N LYS A 300 12.53 15.44 -20.22
CA LYS A 300 13.14 15.45 -18.88
C LYS A 300 14.13 16.62 -18.72
N LEU A 301 14.90 16.92 -19.77
CA LEU A 301 15.79 18.10 -19.81
C LEU A 301 14.99 19.41 -19.74
N ARG A 302 13.93 19.56 -20.54
CA ARG A 302 13.07 20.74 -20.51
C ARG A 302 12.46 20.99 -19.13
N ILE A 303 11.95 19.93 -18.48
CA ILE A 303 11.41 20.04 -17.11
C ILE A 303 12.51 20.49 -16.12
N LYS A 304 13.74 19.97 -16.25
CA LYS A 304 14.88 20.42 -15.43
C LYS A 304 15.21 21.89 -15.70
N LEU A 305 15.18 22.36 -16.95
CA LEU A 305 15.44 23.75 -17.32
C LEU A 305 14.39 24.69 -16.73
N ILE A 306 13.10 24.39 -16.91
CA ILE A 306 11.99 25.18 -16.33
C ILE A 306 12.12 25.24 -14.81
N ARG A 307 12.47 24.14 -14.14
CA ARG A 307 12.71 24.14 -12.70
C ARG A 307 13.87 25.03 -12.30
N LYS A 308 15.00 24.97 -13.01
CA LYS A 308 16.16 25.84 -12.77
C LYS A 308 15.81 27.31 -12.97
N GLU A 309 15.09 27.64 -14.03
CA GLU A 309 14.63 28.99 -14.34
C GLU A 309 13.69 29.52 -13.25
N ASN A 310 12.70 28.73 -12.82
CA ASN A 310 11.81 29.10 -11.72
C ASN A 310 12.57 29.35 -10.40
N ILE A 311 13.59 28.54 -10.11
CA ILE A 311 14.45 28.75 -8.93
C ILE A 311 15.28 30.03 -9.08
N ARG A 312 15.81 30.31 -10.27
CA ARG A 312 16.54 31.55 -10.55
C ARG A 312 15.65 32.77 -10.35
N ILE A 313 14.46 32.78 -10.96
CA ILE A 313 13.46 33.83 -10.82
C ILE A 313 13.08 34.04 -9.35
N LEU A 314 12.90 32.96 -8.59
CA LEU A 314 12.63 33.05 -7.14
C LEU A 314 13.80 33.72 -6.39
N LYS A 315 15.05 33.34 -6.70
CA LYS A 315 16.24 33.95 -6.10
C LYS A 315 16.36 35.44 -6.47
N GLU A 316 16.09 35.80 -7.72
CA GLU A 316 16.08 37.18 -8.19
C GLU A 316 15.02 38.01 -7.45
N MET A 317 13.81 37.48 -7.26
CA MET A 317 12.77 38.14 -6.47
C MET A 317 13.19 38.37 -5.01
N ILE A 318 13.79 37.35 -4.38
CA ILE A 318 14.29 37.46 -2.99
C ILE A 318 15.39 38.53 -2.92
N LEU A 319 16.35 38.50 -3.86
CA LEU A 319 17.45 39.46 -3.91
C LEU A 319 16.92 40.89 -4.13
N LEU A 320 16.00 41.09 -5.07
CA LEU A 320 15.39 42.39 -5.35
C LEU A 320 14.62 42.93 -4.14
N ASN A 321 13.88 42.09 -3.42
CA ASN A 321 13.21 42.47 -2.19
C ASN A 321 14.19 42.83 -1.07
N ASN A 322 15.26 42.05 -0.90
CA ASN A 322 16.32 42.35 0.07
C ASN A 322 17.01 43.68 -0.26
N THR A 323 17.33 43.93 -1.52
CA THR A 323 17.95 45.19 -1.97
C THR A 323 17.02 46.37 -1.76
N LYS A 324 15.72 46.25 -2.11
CA LYS A 324 14.71 47.28 -1.81
C LYS A 324 14.66 47.59 -0.31
N MET A 325 14.64 46.57 0.54
CA MET A 325 14.64 46.72 1.99
C MET A 325 15.92 47.39 2.52
N LEU A 326 17.08 47.04 1.98
CA LEU A 326 18.36 47.68 2.35
C LEU A 326 18.42 49.14 1.91
N MET A 327 17.98 49.45 0.68
CA MET A 327 17.90 50.81 0.16
C MET A 327 16.93 51.66 1.00
N PHE A 328 15.79 51.09 1.36
CA PHE A 328 14.83 51.71 2.27
C PHE A 328 15.44 52.00 3.64
N LYS A 329 16.10 51.01 4.27
CA LYS A 329 16.81 51.22 5.55
C LYS A 329 17.89 52.30 5.47
N LYS A 330 18.66 52.33 4.38
CA LYS A 330 19.70 53.36 4.15
C LYS A 330 19.08 54.75 3.96
N HIS A 331 18.00 54.86 3.21
CA HIS A 331 17.27 56.10 3.00
C HIS A 331 16.73 56.64 4.34
N ILE A 332 16.05 55.79 5.12
CA ILE A 332 15.53 56.16 6.44
C ILE A 332 16.61 56.64 7.40
N LYS A 333 17.79 56.01 7.42
CA LYS A 333 18.87 56.42 8.33
C LYS A 333 19.30 57.88 8.12
N LYS A 334 19.20 58.41 6.89
CA LYS A 334 19.64 59.76 6.50
C LYS A 334 18.60 60.87 6.77
N LEU A 335 17.36 60.51 7.09
CA LEU A 335 16.29 61.49 7.31
C LEU A 335 16.34 62.08 8.73
N PRO A 336 15.80 63.30 8.98
CA PRO A 336 15.50 63.81 10.32
C PRO A 336 14.49 62.92 11.08
N SER A 337 14.45 62.98 12.42
CA SER A 337 13.57 62.15 13.26
C SER A 337 12.12 62.14 12.79
N ASP A 338 11.60 63.33 12.47
CA ASP A 338 10.18 63.53 12.20
C ASP A 338 9.81 62.95 10.82
N ALA A 339 10.69 63.15 9.83
CA ALA A 339 10.55 62.59 8.48
C ALA A 339 10.74 61.06 8.44
N LYS A 340 11.50 60.46 9.38
CA LYS A 340 11.64 58.98 9.48
C LYS A 340 10.31 58.32 9.81
N ILE A 341 9.57 58.90 10.76
CA ILE A 341 8.29 58.35 11.23
C ILE A 341 7.28 58.39 10.08
N GLU A 342 7.20 59.51 9.36
CA GLU A 342 6.32 59.65 8.20
C GLU A 342 6.66 58.63 7.10
N THR A 343 7.93 58.48 6.76
CA THR A 343 8.40 57.54 5.72
C THR A 343 8.17 56.07 6.10
N LEU A 344 8.35 55.70 7.38
CA LEU A 344 8.00 54.36 7.89
C LEU A 344 6.51 54.08 7.76
N ASN A 345 5.67 55.04 8.15
CA ASN A 345 4.22 54.93 8.07
C ASN A 345 3.76 54.77 6.62
N TYR A 346 4.35 55.54 5.69
CA TYR A 346 4.07 55.40 4.26
C TYR A 346 4.46 54.01 3.73
N TYR A 347 5.66 53.53 4.06
CA TYR A 347 6.11 52.21 3.61
C TYR A 347 5.28 51.05 4.17
N ASN A 348 4.89 51.13 5.46
CA ASN A 348 4.00 50.14 6.06
C ASN A 348 2.62 50.12 5.38
N LYS A 349 2.05 51.30 5.08
CA LYS A 349 0.81 51.40 4.28
C LYS A 349 0.96 50.74 2.91
N LEU A 350 2.11 50.91 2.26
CA LEU A 350 2.40 50.34 0.95
C LEU A 350 2.52 48.81 1.02
N LEU A 351 3.21 48.27 2.03
CA LEU A 351 3.25 46.82 2.30
C LEU A 351 1.87 46.24 2.60
N ASP A 352 1.04 46.94 3.36
CA ASP A 352 -0.31 46.49 3.67
C ASP A 352 -1.22 46.55 2.44
N ALA A 353 -1.05 47.55 1.58
CA ALA A 353 -1.71 47.63 0.28
C ALA A 353 -1.31 46.45 -0.64
N GLU A 354 -0.01 46.10 -0.70
CA GLU A 354 0.45 44.93 -1.45
C GLU A 354 -0.14 43.62 -0.92
N LYS A 355 -0.16 43.42 0.41
CA LYS A 355 -0.80 42.27 1.05
C LYS A 355 -2.30 42.21 0.72
N TYR A 356 -2.98 43.36 0.78
CA TYR A 356 -4.41 43.46 0.45
C TYR A 356 -4.69 43.14 -1.01
N LEU A 357 -3.87 43.64 -1.94
CA LEU A 357 -3.96 43.31 -3.37
C LEU A 357 -3.73 41.81 -3.60
N PHE A 358 -2.74 41.21 -2.95
CA PHE A 358 -2.48 39.78 -3.04
C PHE A 358 -3.62 38.93 -2.48
N TYR A 359 -4.18 39.33 -1.35
CA TYR A 359 -5.36 38.68 -0.75
C TYR A 359 -6.58 38.79 -1.67
N SER A 360 -6.83 39.99 -2.21
CA SER A 360 -7.92 40.27 -3.15
C SER A 360 -7.77 39.46 -4.44
N TYR A 361 -6.56 39.36 -4.98
CA TYR A 361 -6.25 38.51 -6.13
C TYR A 361 -6.54 37.04 -5.82
N ARG A 362 -6.07 36.51 -4.68
CA ARG A 362 -6.37 35.12 -4.25
C ARG A 362 -7.88 34.89 -4.11
N LYS A 363 -8.60 35.84 -3.53
CA LYS A 363 -10.06 35.79 -3.38
C LYS A 363 -10.75 35.77 -4.74
N LYS A 364 -10.33 36.63 -5.68
CA LYS A 364 -10.84 36.66 -7.06
C LYS A 364 -10.60 35.33 -7.78
N VAL A 365 -9.38 34.80 -7.75
CA VAL A 365 -9.06 33.48 -8.36
C VAL A 365 -9.93 32.36 -7.77
N LYS A 366 -10.18 32.37 -6.45
CA LYS A 366 -11.06 31.40 -5.79
C LYS A 366 -12.52 31.57 -6.26
N LEU A 367 -13.00 32.79 -6.38
CA LEU A 367 -14.34 33.14 -6.86
C LEU A 367 -14.52 32.71 -8.32
N ASP A 368 -13.57 33.02 -9.20
CA ASP A 368 -13.58 32.63 -10.60
C ASP A 368 -13.66 31.10 -10.75
N LYS A 369 -12.92 30.37 -9.92
CA LYS A 369 -12.99 28.89 -9.88
C LYS A 369 -14.35 28.37 -9.41
N GLN A 370 -15.01 29.05 -8.47
CA GLN A 370 -16.36 28.70 -8.03
C GLN A 370 -17.40 28.99 -9.11
N ASN A 371 -17.31 30.17 -9.74
CA ASN A 371 -18.19 30.59 -10.84
C ASN A 371 -18.05 29.64 -12.04
N TYR A 372 -16.83 29.26 -12.40
CA TYR A 372 -16.58 28.27 -13.44
C TYR A 372 -17.22 26.90 -13.11
N LYS A 373 -17.14 26.42 -11.87
CA LYS A 373 -17.82 25.18 -11.46
C LYS A 373 -19.34 25.29 -11.56
N LYS A 374 -19.93 26.42 -11.16
CA LYS A 374 -21.37 26.68 -11.29
C LYS A 374 -21.78 26.67 -12.76
N TYR A 375 -21.02 27.35 -13.62
CA TYR A 375 -21.22 27.37 -15.06
C TYR A 375 -21.21 25.96 -15.66
N ILE A 376 -20.20 25.14 -15.36
CA ILE A 376 -20.15 23.74 -15.84
C ILE A 376 -21.33 22.92 -15.34
N LYS A 377 -21.77 23.11 -14.09
CA LYS A 377 -22.95 22.41 -13.53
C LYS A 377 -24.22 22.79 -14.29
N HIS A 378 -24.42 24.08 -14.54
CA HIS A 378 -25.56 24.59 -15.32
C HIS A 378 -25.54 24.03 -16.75
N LEU A 379 -24.38 24.05 -17.41
CA LEU A 379 -24.20 23.50 -18.75
C LEU A 379 -24.57 22.01 -18.78
N LEU A 380 -24.13 21.22 -17.80
CA LEU A 380 -24.50 19.80 -17.69
C LEU A 380 -25.99 19.56 -17.39
N GLN A 381 -26.67 20.49 -16.72
CA GLN A 381 -28.11 20.36 -16.46
C GLN A 381 -28.93 20.56 -17.73
N ASN A 382 -28.48 21.44 -18.62
CA ASN A 382 -29.15 21.77 -19.88
C ASN A 382 -28.90 20.74 -20.99
N VAL A 383 -27.96 19.81 -20.79
CA VAL A 383 -27.67 18.72 -21.72
C VAL A 383 -28.56 17.50 -21.42
N SER A 384 -28.96 16.77 -22.47
CA SER A 384 -29.75 15.54 -22.37
C SER A 384 -29.09 14.51 -21.44
N PHE A 385 -29.88 13.65 -20.78
CA PHE A 385 -29.33 12.67 -19.84
C PHE A 385 -28.32 11.71 -20.48
N LYS A 386 -28.55 11.30 -21.73
CA LYS A 386 -27.65 10.42 -22.49
C LYS A 386 -26.32 11.13 -22.78
N ASP A 387 -26.36 12.39 -23.19
CA ASP A 387 -25.16 13.14 -23.59
C ASP A 387 -24.36 13.68 -22.39
N ARG A 388 -24.99 13.82 -21.22
CA ARG A 388 -24.31 14.22 -19.98
C ARG A 388 -23.11 13.33 -19.65
N LEU A 389 -23.16 12.04 -19.99
CA LEU A 389 -22.05 11.13 -19.74
C LEU A 389 -20.87 11.48 -20.63
N PHE A 390 -21.12 11.69 -21.93
CA PHE A 390 -20.12 12.08 -22.93
C PHE A 390 -19.50 13.44 -22.60
N VAL A 391 -20.30 14.46 -22.29
CA VAL A 391 -19.80 15.79 -21.91
C VAL A 391 -18.93 15.72 -20.64
N LYS A 392 -19.32 14.89 -19.65
CA LYS A 392 -18.49 14.69 -18.45
C LYS A 392 -17.16 14.02 -18.78
N ASP A 393 -17.12 13.09 -19.72
CA ASP A 393 -15.88 12.41 -20.12
C ASP A 393 -14.97 13.36 -20.91
N ASN A 394 -15.51 14.16 -21.83
CA ASN A 394 -14.74 15.20 -22.54
C ASN A 394 -14.16 16.24 -21.58
N LEU A 395 -14.92 16.70 -20.59
CA LEU A 395 -14.41 17.62 -19.57
C LEU A 395 -13.29 17.00 -18.73
N ARG A 396 -13.35 15.69 -18.46
CA ARG A 396 -12.27 14.97 -17.75
C ARG A 396 -11.03 14.85 -18.62
N GLU A 397 -11.21 14.60 -19.90
CA GLU A 397 -10.13 14.52 -20.87
C GLU A 397 -9.46 15.89 -21.07
N ALA A 398 -10.25 16.96 -21.13
CA ALA A 398 -9.72 18.33 -21.12
C ALA A 398 -8.92 18.65 -19.85
N GLU A 399 -9.40 18.22 -18.67
CA GLU A 399 -8.62 18.35 -17.42
C GLU A 399 -7.32 17.52 -17.44
N ARG A 400 -7.36 16.33 -18.04
CA ARG A 400 -6.20 15.48 -18.28
C ARG A 400 -5.20 16.22 -19.18
N PHE A 401 -5.62 16.73 -20.33
CA PHE A 401 -4.79 17.53 -21.24
C PHE A 401 -4.17 18.75 -20.56
N LYS A 402 -4.95 19.50 -19.77
CA LYS A 402 -4.44 20.63 -18.98
C LYS A 402 -3.32 20.21 -18.03
N LYS A 403 -3.43 19.04 -17.38
CA LYS A 403 -2.36 18.49 -16.52
C LYS A 403 -1.13 18.08 -17.32
N LEU A 404 -1.32 17.50 -18.50
CA LEU A 404 -0.23 17.09 -19.39
C LEU A 404 0.56 18.32 -19.87
N ILE A 405 -0.13 19.36 -20.33
CA ILE A 405 0.47 20.65 -20.73
C ILE A 405 1.25 21.26 -19.56
N LYS A 406 0.65 21.29 -18.35
CA LYS A 406 1.34 21.81 -17.15
C LYS A 406 2.59 20.99 -16.79
N LYS A 407 2.61 19.69 -17.11
CA LYS A 407 3.78 18.81 -16.98
C LYS A 407 4.77 18.95 -18.16
N GLY A 408 4.58 19.92 -19.05
CA GLY A 408 5.46 20.21 -20.18
C GLY A 408 5.30 19.28 -21.37
N ILE A 409 4.16 18.58 -21.49
CA ILE A 409 3.84 17.78 -22.68
C ILE A 409 3.29 18.71 -23.74
N ILE A 410 3.96 18.75 -24.89
CA ILE A 410 3.51 19.51 -26.06
C ILE A 410 2.49 18.65 -26.79
N ILE A 411 1.39 19.26 -27.22
CA ILE A 411 0.53 18.67 -28.24
C ILE A 411 1.31 18.80 -29.55
N SER A 412 2.00 17.74 -29.99
CA SER A 412 2.27 17.66 -31.42
C SER A 412 0.90 17.52 -32.06
N ARG A 413 0.49 18.52 -32.86
CA ARG A 413 -0.54 18.23 -33.86
C ARG A 413 0.04 17.08 -34.67
N SER A 414 -0.57 15.89 -34.61
CA SER A 414 -0.45 14.99 -35.75
C SER A 414 -0.78 15.85 -36.96
N GLN A 415 0.10 15.86 -37.97
CA GLN A 415 -0.26 16.39 -39.26
C GLN A 415 -1.64 15.81 -39.57
N TYR A 416 -2.64 16.69 -39.69
CA TYR A 416 -3.93 16.28 -40.20
C TYR A 416 -3.61 15.64 -41.54
N VAL A 417 -3.86 14.35 -41.66
CA VAL A 417 -4.01 13.73 -42.97
C VAL A 417 -5.33 14.30 -43.44
N ASP A 418 -5.24 15.27 -44.36
CA ASP A 418 -6.39 15.74 -45.14
C ASP A 418 -7.00 14.58 -45.93
#